data_AF-A0A932TWX4-F1
#
_entry.id   AF-A0A932TWX4-F1
#
_cell.length_a   1.000
_cell.length_b   1.000
_cell.length_c   1.000
_cell.angle_alpha   90.00
_cell.angle_beta   90.00
_cell.angle_gamma   90.00
#
_symmetry.space_group_name_H-M   'P 1'
#
loop_
_entity.id
_entity.type
_entity.pdbx_description
1 polymer ?
#
loop_
_entity_poly.entity_id
_entity_poly.type
_entity_poly.pdbx_seq_one_letter_code
_entity_poly.pdbx_strand_id
1 'polypeptide(L)'
;MHNPHQGKAATVITGSLAAKGDVVLFTDLDQATPLSQVEKLLPWFTRGFDVVIGSRNNRREGAPITRIAMARGFMLLRSVILGLHGITDTQCGFKAFRQSVARDIFGRLKLYGDRHVVEGSMVTAGFDIEVLFLSKKLGYNIQEVPVEWHYVETRRVNPVKDSWQGLLDILKIRVNAWKGLYT
;
A
#
# COMPACT_ATOMS: atom_id res chain seq x y z
N MET A 1 2.35 24.01 -3.98
CA MET A 1 2.97 23.25 -2.86
C MET A 1 4.37 22.88 -3.28
N HIS A 2 5.39 23.21 -2.48
CA HIS A 2 6.76 22.74 -2.70
C HIS A 2 6.97 21.47 -1.86
N ASN A 3 7.21 20.32 -2.50
CA ASN A 3 7.45 19.06 -1.80
C ASN A 3 8.92 18.66 -1.99
N PRO A 4 9.79 18.76 -0.96
CA PRO A 4 11.17 18.32 -1.06
C PRO A 4 11.22 16.81 -1.34
N HIS A 5 12.23 16.35 -2.08
CA HIS A 5 12.33 14.95 -2.49
C HIS A 5 12.57 14.03 -1.27
N GLN A 6 11.49 13.44 -0.74
CA GLN A 6 11.46 12.62 0.48
C GLN A 6 10.94 11.19 0.22
N GLY A 7 11.04 10.73 -1.03
CA GLY A 7 10.58 9.43 -1.46
C GLY A 7 9.05 9.34 -1.71
N LYS A 8 8.61 8.12 -2.06
CA LYS A 8 7.22 7.83 -2.47
C LYS A 8 6.21 8.14 -1.38
N ALA A 9 6.45 7.68 -0.15
CA ALA A 9 5.51 7.84 0.96
C ALA A 9 5.16 9.31 1.23
N ALA A 10 6.17 10.19 1.37
CA ALA A 10 5.95 11.61 1.59
C ALA A 10 5.17 12.29 0.45
N THR A 11 5.43 11.89 -0.79
CA THR A 11 4.72 12.39 -1.97
C THR A 11 3.25 11.98 -1.95
N VAL A 12 2.96 10.71 -1.68
CA VAL A 12 1.59 10.19 -1.61
C VAL A 12 0.84 10.81 -0.44
N ILE A 13 1.45 10.90 0.75
CA ILE A 13 0.83 11.54 1.92
C ILE A 13 0.44 12.99 1.60
N THR A 14 1.39 13.77 1.07
CA THR A 14 1.16 15.17 0.74
C THR A 14 0.02 15.33 -0.28
N GLY A 15 0.04 14.51 -1.34
CA GLY A 15 -1.01 14.53 -2.37
C GLY A 15 -2.37 14.14 -1.81
N SER A 16 -2.45 13.05 -1.03
CA SER A 16 -3.69 12.56 -0.44
C SER A 16 -4.30 13.56 0.55
N LEU A 17 -3.48 14.24 1.36
CA LEU A 17 -3.97 15.26 2.30
C LEU A 17 -4.45 16.54 1.59
N ALA A 18 -3.86 16.88 0.45
CA ALA A 18 -4.22 18.03 -0.36
C ALA A 18 -5.42 17.79 -1.30
N ALA A 19 -5.76 16.52 -1.56
CA ALA A 19 -6.80 16.14 -2.51
C ALA A 19 -8.19 16.67 -2.11
N LYS A 20 -8.92 17.19 -3.10
CA LYS A 20 -10.23 17.86 -2.92
C LYS A 20 -11.43 17.08 -3.46
N GLY A 21 -11.20 16.02 -4.25
CA GLY A 21 -12.28 15.19 -4.79
C GLY A 21 -12.85 14.23 -3.74
N ASP A 22 -14.08 13.76 -3.97
CA ASP A 22 -14.79 12.82 -3.07
C ASP A 22 -14.08 11.47 -2.95
N VAL A 23 -13.35 11.09 -3.99
CA VAL A 23 -12.48 9.91 -4.06
C VAL A 23 -11.06 10.36 -4.38
N VAL A 24 -10.10 9.83 -3.63
CA VAL A 24 -8.67 10.07 -3.80
C VAL A 24 -8.05 8.79 -4.37
N LEU A 25 -7.51 8.88 -5.58
CA LEU A 25 -6.75 7.80 -6.20
C LEU A 25 -5.26 8.00 -5.98
N PHE A 26 -4.63 7.01 -5.39
CA PHE A 26 -3.19 6.81 -5.43
C PHE A 26 -2.86 5.85 -6.59
N THR A 27 -2.01 6.31 -7.52
CA THR A 27 -1.52 5.53 -8.66
C THR A 27 -0.02 5.77 -8.86
N ASP A 28 0.69 4.74 -9.34
CA ASP A 28 2.08 4.91 -9.80
C ASP A 28 2.11 5.75 -11.09
N LEU A 29 3.15 6.58 -11.25
CA LEU A 29 3.29 7.51 -12.37
C LEU A 29 3.61 6.81 -13.69
N ASP A 30 4.23 5.63 -13.63
CA ASP A 30 4.59 4.81 -14.78
C ASP A 30 3.37 4.16 -15.47
N GLN A 31 2.18 4.30 -14.88
CA GLN A 31 0.94 3.66 -15.33
C GLN A 31 1.11 2.15 -15.57
N ALA A 32 1.93 1.48 -14.75
CA ALA A 32 1.98 0.03 -14.74
C ALA A 32 0.57 -0.56 -14.56
N THR A 33 -0.29 0.13 -13.80
CA THR A 33 -1.74 0.00 -13.89
C THR A 33 -2.31 1.18 -14.69
N PRO A 34 -2.95 0.95 -15.86
CA PRO A 34 -3.54 2.03 -16.65
C PRO A 34 -4.61 2.80 -15.87
N LEU A 35 -4.68 4.12 -16.04
CA LEU A 35 -5.64 4.97 -15.30
C LEU A 35 -7.10 4.57 -15.54
N SER A 36 -7.43 4.03 -16.72
CA SER A 36 -8.76 3.52 -17.06
C SER A 36 -9.25 2.42 -16.11
N GLN A 37 -8.35 1.73 -15.40
CA GLN A 37 -8.73 0.74 -14.39
C GLN A 37 -9.50 1.37 -13.21
N VAL A 38 -9.47 2.70 -13.04
CA VAL A 38 -10.26 3.41 -12.02
C VAL A 38 -11.76 3.15 -12.15
N GLU A 39 -12.26 2.91 -13.37
CA GLU A 39 -13.67 2.58 -13.63
C GLU A 39 -14.10 1.28 -12.95
N LYS A 40 -13.16 0.35 -12.69
CA LYS A 40 -13.42 -0.88 -11.93
C LYS A 40 -13.50 -0.63 -10.42
N LEU A 41 -12.87 0.43 -9.92
CA LEU A 41 -12.82 0.76 -8.49
C LEU A 41 -14.02 1.61 -8.04
N LEU A 42 -14.41 2.60 -8.85
CA LEU A 42 -15.45 3.58 -8.46
C LEU A 42 -16.79 2.97 -8.03
N PRO A 43 -17.33 1.92 -8.69
CA PRO A 43 -18.61 1.32 -8.31
C PRO A 43 -18.62 0.68 -6.91
N TRP A 44 -17.46 0.44 -6.29
CA TRP A 44 -17.42 -0.14 -4.95
C TRP A 44 -17.69 0.89 -3.86
N PHE A 45 -17.41 2.17 -4.09
CA PHE A 45 -17.78 3.21 -3.14
C PHE A 45 -19.29 3.33 -2.99
N THR A 46 -20.05 3.21 -4.08
CA THR A 46 -21.53 3.22 -4.03
C THR A 46 -22.10 1.98 -3.34
N ARG A 47 -21.32 0.90 -3.25
CA ARG A 47 -21.63 -0.32 -2.49
C ARG A 47 -21.24 -0.25 -1.01
N GLY A 48 -20.79 0.92 -0.53
CA GLY A 48 -20.48 1.14 0.88
C GLY A 48 -19.04 0.83 1.28
N PHE A 49 -18.13 0.58 0.34
CA PHE A 49 -16.71 0.44 0.66
C PHE A 49 -16.04 1.81 0.85
N ASP A 50 -14.99 1.82 1.68
CA ASP A 50 -14.25 3.02 2.08
C ASP A 50 -12.88 3.10 1.41
N VAL A 51 -12.30 1.93 1.16
CA VAL A 51 -10.99 1.73 0.54
C VAL A 51 -11.14 0.65 -0.54
N VAL A 52 -10.66 0.93 -1.74
CA VAL A 52 -10.70 -0.01 -2.86
C VAL A 52 -9.29 -0.12 -3.43
N ILE A 53 -8.72 -1.32 -3.40
CA ILE A 53 -7.36 -1.56 -3.89
C ILE A 53 -7.38 -2.42 -5.15
N GLY A 54 -6.55 -2.07 -6.11
CA GLY A 54 -6.24 -2.92 -7.24
C GLY A 54 -5.45 -4.14 -6.78
N SER A 55 -5.66 -5.27 -7.44
CA SER A 55 -4.88 -6.49 -7.26
C SER A 55 -4.26 -6.89 -8.58
N ARG A 56 -2.94 -7.03 -8.61
CA ARG A 56 -2.25 -7.53 -9.80
C ARG A 56 -2.61 -8.99 -9.94
N ASN A 57 -3.12 -9.38 -11.12
CA ASN A 57 -3.41 -10.77 -11.42
C ASN A 57 -2.08 -11.55 -11.47
N ASN A 58 -1.62 -12.01 -10.31
CA ASN A 58 -0.33 -12.65 -10.09
C ASN A 58 -0.37 -14.11 -10.58
N ARG A 59 -0.62 -14.32 -11.87
CA ARG A 59 -0.27 -15.59 -12.52
C ARG A 59 1.25 -15.72 -12.48
N ARG A 60 1.75 -16.30 -11.40
CA ARG A 60 3.16 -16.69 -11.21
C ARG A 60 3.44 -18.02 -11.90
N GLU A 61 2.89 -18.21 -13.10
CA GLU A 61 3.11 -19.40 -13.90
C GLU A 61 4.60 -19.46 -14.24
N GLY A 62 5.29 -20.54 -13.83
CA GLY A 62 6.72 -20.75 -14.07
C GLY A 62 7.70 -20.15 -13.06
N ALA A 63 7.24 -19.52 -11.96
CA ALA A 63 8.17 -19.02 -10.93
C ALA A 63 8.79 -20.17 -10.11
N PRO A 64 10.08 -20.09 -9.69
CA PRO A 64 10.69 -21.10 -8.82
C PRO A 64 9.88 -21.34 -7.55
N ILE A 65 9.76 -22.61 -7.13
CA ILE A 65 8.99 -23.02 -5.94
C ILE A 65 9.39 -22.22 -4.69
N THR A 66 10.70 -21.96 -4.53
CA THR A 66 11.25 -21.16 -3.42
C THR A 66 10.67 -19.75 -3.39
N ARG A 67 10.53 -19.10 -4.56
CA ARG A 67 9.95 -17.75 -4.68
C ARG A 67 8.46 -17.73 -4.38
N ILE A 68 7.74 -18.77 -4.79
CA ILE A 68 6.31 -18.94 -4.48
C ILE A 68 6.14 -19.14 -2.96
N ALA A 69 6.95 -20.02 -2.35
CA ALA A 69 6.94 -20.30 -0.92
C ALA A 69 7.27 -19.05 -0.09
N MET A 70 8.32 -18.31 -0.43
CA MET A 70 8.69 -17.06 0.25
C MET A 70 7.55 -16.04 0.22
N ALA A 71 6.95 -15.84 -0.95
CA ALA A 71 5.86 -14.88 -1.08
C ALA A 71 4.61 -15.32 -0.30
N ARG A 72 4.26 -16.61 -0.29
CA ARG A 72 3.17 -17.15 0.54
C ARG A 72 3.48 -17.01 2.04
N GLY A 73 4.72 -17.27 2.45
CA GLY A 73 5.17 -17.08 3.83
C GLY A 73 5.04 -15.62 4.27
N PHE A 74 5.42 -14.68 3.41
CA PHE A 74 5.27 -13.24 3.70
C PHE A 74 3.80 -12.81 3.76
N MET A 75 2.94 -13.36 2.88
CA MET A 75 1.48 -13.15 2.93
C MET A 75 0.87 -13.70 4.22
N LEU A 76 1.30 -14.87 4.68
CA LEU A 76 0.85 -15.44 5.94
C LEU A 76 1.32 -14.58 7.12
N LEU A 77 2.60 -14.19 7.12
CA LEU A 77 3.20 -13.40 8.18
C LEU A 77 2.48 -12.06 8.37
N ARG A 78 2.23 -11.31 7.29
CA ARG A 78 1.46 -10.05 7.39
C ARG A 78 0.02 -10.28 7.86
N SER A 79 -0.60 -11.41 7.49
CA SER A 79 -1.97 -11.72 7.90
C SER A 79 -2.02 -12.02 9.40
N VAL A 80 -1.10 -12.84 9.90
CA VAL A 80 -1.01 -13.21 11.32
C VAL A 80 -0.57 -12.01 12.17
N ILE A 81 0.50 -11.32 11.77
CA ILE A 81 1.06 -10.21 12.55
C ILE A 81 0.20 -8.96 12.46
N LEU A 82 -0.47 -8.64 11.35
CA LEU A 82 -1.19 -7.37 11.22
C LEU A 82 -2.70 -7.53 11.05
N GLY A 83 -3.22 -8.76 11.01
CA GLY A 83 -4.65 -9.00 10.82
C GLY A 83 -5.15 -8.71 9.40
N LEU A 84 -4.24 -8.61 8.42
CA LEU A 84 -4.56 -8.31 7.01
C LEU A 84 -5.13 -9.52 6.24
N HIS A 85 -5.91 -10.36 6.91
CA HIS A 85 -6.61 -11.49 6.31
C HIS A 85 -7.52 -11.03 5.18
N GLY A 86 -7.53 -11.80 4.08
CA GLY A 86 -8.37 -11.53 2.91
C GLY A 86 -7.79 -10.52 1.91
N ILE A 87 -6.63 -9.91 2.20
CA ILE A 87 -5.93 -9.05 1.22
C ILE A 87 -4.79 -9.84 0.60
N THR A 88 -4.82 -10.02 -0.71
CA THR A 88 -3.84 -10.81 -1.45
C THR A 88 -2.69 -9.95 -2.01
N ASP A 89 -2.98 -8.76 -2.52
CA ASP A 89 -1.98 -7.83 -3.03
C ASP A 89 -1.93 -6.53 -2.23
N THR A 90 -1.07 -6.49 -1.21
CA THR A 90 -0.90 -5.28 -0.39
C THR A 90 -0.14 -4.17 -1.10
N GLN A 91 0.71 -4.52 -2.07
CA GLN A 91 1.73 -3.62 -2.64
C GLN A 91 1.36 -3.10 -4.03
N CYS A 92 0.13 -3.33 -4.49
CA CYS A 92 -0.34 -2.74 -5.74
C CYS A 92 -0.40 -1.21 -5.60
N GLY A 93 0.30 -0.48 -6.46
CA GLY A 93 0.35 0.98 -6.43
C GLY A 93 -0.94 1.68 -6.88
N PHE A 94 -2.05 0.96 -7.04
CA PHE A 94 -3.34 1.47 -7.50
C PHE A 94 -4.39 1.31 -6.39
N LYS A 95 -4.65 2.36 -5.62
CA LYS A 95 -5.56 2.34 -4.46
C LYS A 95 -6.42 3.60 -4.41
N ALA A 96 -7.72 3.43 -4.27
CA ALA A 96 -8.67 4.53 -4.13
C ALA A 96 -9.28 4.56 -2.72
N PHE A 97 -9.56 5.76 -2.23
CA PHE A 97 -10.08 6.00 -0.89
C PHE A 97 -11.19 7.06 -0.96
N ARG A 98 -12.19 6.99 -0.09
CA ARG A 98 -13.03 8.17 0.17
C ARG A 98 -12.17 9.30 0.71
N GLN A 99 -12.49 10.54 0.40
CA GLN A 99 -11.67 11.70 0.81
C GLN A 99 -11.43 11.78 2.32
N SER A 100 -12.49 11.62 3.12
CA SER A 100 -12.41 11.63 4.59
C SER A 100 -11.53 10.51 5.12
N VAL A 101 -11.69 9.31 4.55
CA VAL A 101 -10.94 8.09 4.89
C VAL A 101 -9.46 8.25 4.53
N ALA A 102 -9.16 8.81 3.36
CA ALA A 102 -7.80 9.14 2.97
C ALA A 102 -7.16 10.08 3.99
N ARG A 103 -7.84 11.19 4.33
CA ARG A 103 -7.32 12.16 5.29
C ARG A 103 -7.04 11.54 6.66
N ASP A 104 -7.95 10.70 7.13
CA ASP A 104 -7.81 10.02 8.42
C ASP A 104 -6.64 9.02 8.42
N ILE A 105 -6.52 8.17 7.39
CA ILE A 105 -5.43 7.20 7.28
C ILE A 105 -4.08 7.90 7.10
N PHE A 106 -3.95 8.76 6.08
CA PHE A 106 -2.67 9.39 5.74
C PHE A 106 -2.22 10.39 6.82
N GLY A 107 -3.14 10.96 7.61
CA GLY A 107 -2.81 11.79 8.77
C GLY A 107 -2.29 11.02 9.98
N ARG A 108 -2.49 9.69 10.03
CA ARG A 108 -2.10 8.81 11.14
C ARG A 108 -0.88 7.96 10.88
N LEU A 109 -0.34 7.94 9.65
CA LEU A 109 0.85 7.17 9.32
C LEU A 109 2.04 7.59 10.18
N LYS A 110 2.79 6.61 10.69
CA LYS A 110 3.95 6.79 11.58
C LYS A 110 5.23 6.22 11.01
N LEU A 111 5.17 5.20 10.16
CA LEU A 111 6.38 4.52 9.71
C LEU A 111 7.23 5.39 8.77
N TYR A 112 6.57 6.24 7.98
CA TYR A 112 7.18 7.22 7.06
C TYR A 112 6.58 8.63 7.19
N GLY A 113 5.84 8.90 8.28
CA GLY A 113 5.25 10.22 8.55
C GLY A 113 6.28 11.24 9.01
N ASP A 114 7.34 10.79 9.69
CA ASP A 114 8.48 11.62 10.04
C ASP A 114 9.37 11.82 8.80
N ARG A 115 9.62 13.09 8.47
CA ARG A 115 10.39 13.54 7.30
C ARG A 115 11.83 13.04 7.35
N HIS A 116 12.05 11.79 7.00
CA HIS A 116 13.38 11.26 6.76
C HIS A 116 13.80 11.57 5.32
N VAL A 117 14.99 12.12 5.16
CA VAL A 117 15.64 12.19 3.85
C VAL A 117 15.93 10.75 3.43
N VAL A 118 15.23 10.29 2.40
CA VAL A 118 15.46 8.95 1.86
C VAL A 118 16.67 9.02 0.94
N GLU A 119 17.80 8.47 1.39
CA GLU A 119 18.96 8.24 0.52
C GLU A 119 18.79 6.92 -0.23
N GLY A 120 18.67 7.00 -1.56
CA GLY A 120 18.62 5.85 -2.46
C GLY A 120 17.21 5.32 -2.78
N SER A 121 17.14 4.14 -3.42
CA SER A 121 15.88 3.46 -3.75
C SER A 121 15.38 2.71 -2.53
N MET A 122 14.52 3.34 -1.73
CA MET A 122 13.86 2.67 -0.62
C MET A 122 12.58 2.00 -1.13
N VAL A 123 12.51 0.68 -1.06
CA VAL A 123 11.28 -0.06 -1.32
C VAL A 123 10.31 0.20 -0.18
N THR A 124 9.25 0.98 -0.46
CA THR A 124 8.25 1.40 0.53
C THR A 124 7.19 0.32 0.76
N ALA A 125 7.60 -0.95 0.83
CA ALA A 125 6.70 -2.06 1.10
C ALA A 125 5.93 -1.86 2.42
N GLY A 126 6.60 -1.34 3.44
CA GLY A 126 5.98 -1.00 4.73
C GLY A 126 4.88 0.05 4.62
N PHE A 127 4.97 0.98 3.65
CA PHE A 127 4.02 2.09 3.54
C PHE A 127 2.65 1.58 3.13
N ASP A 128 2.61 0.78 2.06
CA ASP A 128 1.38 0.18 1.58
C ASP A 128 0.75 -0.76 2.63
N ILE A 129 1.59 -1.49 3.38
CA ILE A 129 1.14 -2.36 4.48
C ILE A 129 0.55 -1.52 5.62
N GLU A 130 1.21 -0.43 6.03
CA GLU A 130 0.74 0.45 7.10
C GLU A 130 -0.60 1.11 6.75
N VAL A 131 -0.75 1.58 5.51
CA VAL A 131 -2.02 2.14 5.00
C VAL A 131 -3.16 1.13 5.13
N LEU A 132 -2.95 -0.12 4.73
CA LEU A 132 -3.96 -1.18 4.82
C LEU A 132 -4.23 -1.62 6.26
N PHE A 133 -3.18 -1.65 7.09
CA PHE A 133 -3.31 -1.94 8.51
C PHE A 133 -4.16 -0.88 9.22
N LEU A 134 -3.89 0.41 8.99
CA LEU A 134 -4.69 1.50 9.53
C LEU A 134 -6.12 1.45 9.01
N SER A 135 -6.32 1.19 7.72
CA SER A 135 -7.65 1.01 7.13
C SER A 135 -8.48 0.00 7.93
N LYS A 136 -7.92 -1.19 8.21
CA LYS A 136 -8.60 -2.20 9.03
C LYS A 136 -8.71 -1.82 10.51
N LYS A 137 -7.65 -1.27 11.11
CA LYS A 137 -7.63 -0.90 12.54
C LYS A 137 -8.70 0.14 12.87
N LEU A 138 -8.95 1.07 11.95
CA LEU A 138 -9.95 2.13 12.08
C LEU A 138 -11.37 1.65 11.70
N GLY A 139 -11.53 0.38 11.28
CA GLY A 139 -12.83 -0.22 10.98
C GLY A 139 -13.35 0.05 9.57
N TYR A 140 -12.52 0.56 8.65
CA TYR A 140 -12.93 0.83 7.27
C TYR A 140 -13.06 -0.45 6.44
N ASN A 141 -14.05 -0.45 5.55
CA ASN A 141 -14.30 -1.57 4.64
C ASN A 141 -13.38 -1.50 3.43
N ILE A 142 -12.61 -2.57 3.22
CA ILE A 142 -11.63 -2.68 2.13
C ILE A 142 -12.14 -3.68 1.10
N GLN A 143 -12.19 -3.28 -0.17
CA GLN A 143 -12.42 -4.16 -1.31
C GLN A 143 -11.15 -4.31 -2.15
N GLU A 144 -10.82 -5.54 -2.51
CA GLU A 144 -9.76 -5.85 -3.47
C GLU A 144 -10.37 -6.16 -4.84
N VAL A 145 -9.89 -5.50 -5.89
CA VAL A 145 -10.44 -5.58 -7.26
C VAL A 145 -9.33 -5.99 -8.23
N PRO A 146 -9.49 -7.05 -9.04
CA PRO A 146 -8.52 -7.38 -10.07
C PRO A 146 -8.36 -6.24 -11.08
N VAL A 147 -7.12 -5.84 -11.33
CA VAL A 147 -6.77 -4.82 -12.33
C VAL A 147 -5.77 -5.36 -13.33
N GLU A 148 -5.79 -4.82 -14.54
CA GLU A 148 -4.72 -5.04 -15.52
C GLU A 148 -3.45 -4.36 -15.03
N TRP A 149 -2.34 -5.09 -15.15
CA TRP A 149 -1.03 -4.61 -14.74
C TRP A 149 0.01 -5.05 -15.76
N HIS A 150 0.81 -4.10 -16.22
CA HIS A 150 1.89 -4.30 -17.17
C HIS A 150 3.23 -4.23 -16.46
N TYR A 151 4.13 -5.14 -16.81
CA TYR A 151 5.48 -5.13 -16.26
C TYR A 151 6.24 -3.91 -16.78
N VAL A 152 6.73 -3.10 -15.84
CA VAL A 152 7.65 -1.99 -16.11
C VAL A 152 8.99 -2.35 -15.49
N GLU A 153 10.04 -2.40 -16.32
CA GLU A 153 11.38 -2.77 -15.86
C GLU A 153 11.89 -1.75 -14.85
N THR A 154 12.18 -2.21 -13.63
CA THR A 154 12.75 -1.37 -12.57
C THR A 154 14.00 -2.03 -12.01
N ARG A 155 15.16 -1.38 -12.16
CA ARG A 155 16.47 -1.87 -11.67
C ARG A 155 16.75 -1.57 -10.20
N ARG A 156 15.71 -1.29 -9.41
CA ARG A 156 15.82 -0.64 -8.09
C ARG A 156 15.54 -1.58 -6.89
N VAL A 157 15.39 -2.88 -7.13
CA VAL A 157 14.87 -3.85 -6.14
C VAL A 157 15.94 -4.91 -5.82
N ASN A 158 16.27 -5.08 -4.54
CA ASN A 158 17.14 -6.14 -4.03
C ASN A 158 16.29 -7.12 -3.20
N PRO A 159 15.98 -8.33 -3.72
CA PRO A 159 15.02 -9.24 -3.09
C PRO A 159 15.30 -9.58 -1.62
N VAL A 160 16.57 -9.72 -1.23
CA VAL A 160 16.95 -10.12 0.14
C VAL A 160 16.84 -8.93 1.10
N LYS A 161 17.45 -7.80 0.72
CA LYS A 161 17.42 -6.58 1.53
C LYS A 161 16.00 -6.08 1.73
N ASP A 162 15.18 -6.12 0.67
CA ASP A 162 13.80 -5.63 0.69
C ASP A 162 12.89 -6.55 1.52
N SER A 163 13.12 -7.86 1.49
CA SER A 163 12.38 -8.81 2.32
C SER A 163 12.67 -8.61 3.81
N TRP A 164 13.94 -8.37 4.17
CA TRP A 164 14.33 -8.09 5.56
C TRP A 164 13.76 -6.76 6.05
N GLN A 165 13.85 -5.70 5.23
CA GLN A 165 13.26 -4.41 5.55
C GLN A 165 11.74 -4.51 5.72
N GLY A 166 11.05 -5.22 4.82
CA GLY A 166 9.60 -5.44 4.92
C GLY A 166 9.19 -6.17 6.20
N LEU A 167 10.00 -7.13 6.68
CA LEU A 167 9.77 -7.79 7.96
C LEU A 167 9.89 -6.81 9.14
N LEU A 168 10.96 -6.01 9.16
CA LEU A 168 11.16 -5.00 10.20
C LEU A 168 10.01 -3.98 10.21
N ASP A 169 9.54 -3.56 9.04
CA ASP A 169 8.42 -2.64 8.91
C ASP A 169 7.13 -3.25 9.50
N ILE A 170 6.83 -4.53 9.19
CA ILE A 170 5.69 -5.24 9.77
C ILE A 170 5.75 -5.27 11.30
N LEU A 171 6.91 -5.58 11.86
CA LEU A 171 7.11 -5.61 13.32
C LEU A 171 6.95 -4.21 13.92
N LYS A 172 7.52 -3.17 13.30
CA LYS A 172 7.40 -1.79 13.73
C LYS A 172 5.94 -1.31 13.70
N ILE A 173 5.16 -1.67 12.68
CA ILE A 173 3.72 -1.38 12.63
C ILE A 173 3.01 -2.01 13.82
N ARG A 174 3.26 -3.31 14.10
CA ARG A 174 2.63 -3.98 15.24
C ARG A 174 3.02 -3.34 16.57
N VAL A 175 4.29 -2.99 16.76
CA VAL A 175 4.77 -2.32 17.97
C VAL A 175 4.13 -0.94 18.14
N ASN A 176 4.08 -0.12 17.08
CA ASN A 176 3.43 1.19 17.10
C ASN A 176 1.93 1.07 17.44
N ALA A 177 1.27 0.03 16.93
CA ALA A 177 -0.12 -0.25 17.24
C ALA A 177 -0.35 -0.63 18.70
N TRP A 178 0.59 -1.37 19.31
CA TRP A 178 0.58 -1.73 20.72
C TRP A 178 0.86 -0.53 21.63
N LYS A 179 1.76 0.36 21.20
CA LYS A 179 2.06 1.63 21.89
C LYS A 179 0.95 2.68 21.78
N GLY A 180 -0.13 2.40 21.05
CA GLY A 180 -1.22 3.36 20.85
C GLY A 180 -0.86 4.54 19.96
N LEU A 181 0.18 4.44 19.11
CA LEU A 181 0.60 5.58 18.28
C LEU A 181 -0.33 5.88 17.09
N TYR A 182 -1.33 5.03 16.85
CA TYR A 182 -2.29 5.16 15.74
C TYR A 182 -3.70 5.60 16.21
N THR A 183 -3.89 5.90 17.49
CA THR A 183 -5.15 6.48 18.03
C THR A 183 -5.28 7.95 17.76
#